data_AF-A0A7C5Y9P1-F1
#
_entry.id   AF-A0A7C5Y9P1-F1
#
_cell.length_a   1.000
_cell.length_b   1.000
_cell.length_c   1.000
_cell.angle_alpha   90.00
_cell.angle_beta   90.00
_cell.angle_gamma   90.00
#
_symmetry.space_group_name_H-M   'P 1'
#
loop_
_entity.id
_entity.type
_entity.pdbx_description
1 polymer ?
#
loop_
_entity_poly.entity_id
_entity_poly.type
_entity_poly.pdbx_seq_one_letter_code
_entity_poly.pdbx_strand_id
1 'polypeptide(L)' 'MLVVDEDLVEYFKLGTIINLVGEKAVEAAVRHGYARRDSIVYVDGIPHVQLFL' A
#
# COMPACT_ATOMS: atom_id res chain seq x y z
N MET A 1 -14.09 0.89 -7.70
CA MET A 1 -14.69 0.20 -6.53
C MET A 1 -14.06 0.82 -5.28
N LEU A 2 -14.87 1.24 -4.31
CA LEU A 2 -14.37 1.65 -3.01
C LEU A 2 -14.39 0.42 -2.11
N VAL A 3 -13.32 0.21 -1.35
CA VAL A 3 -13.16 -0.89 -0.40
C VAL A 3 -12.88 -0.29 0.96
N VAL A 4 -13.33 -0.97 2.02
CA VAL A 4 -12.96 -0.58 3.39
C VAL A 4 -11.54 -1.05 3.68
N ASP A 5 -10.88 -0.42 4.66
CA ASP A 5 -9.49 -0.72 5.01
C ASP A 5 -9.28 -2.20 5.39
N GLU A 6 -10.29 -2.85 6.00
CA GLU A 6 -10.20 -4.26 6.38
C GLU A 6 -10.05 -5.20 5.18
N ASP A 7 -10.62 -4.84 4.03
CA ASP A 7 -10.61 -5.69 2.83
C ASP A 7 -9.34 -5.51 1.98
N LEU A 8 -8.59 -4.42 2.19
CA LEU A 8 -7.47 -4.03 1.34
C LEU A 8 -6.39 -5.15 1.23
N VAL A 9 -6.17 -5.87 2.32
CA VAL A 9 -5.19 -6.97 2.38
C VAL A 9 -5.60 -8.15 1.51
N GLU A 10 -6.89 -8.42 1.36
CA GLU A 10 -7.35 -9.51 0.49
C GLU A 10 -7.05 -9.19 -0.98
N TYR A 11 -7.12 -7.92 -1.38
CA TYR A 11 -6.70 -7.50 -2.71
C TYR A 11 -5.19 -7.62 -2.92
N PHE A 12 -4.38 -7.46 -1.87
CA PHE A 12 -2.94 -7.63 -2.01
C PHE A 12 -2.57 -9.06 -2.40
N LYS A 13 -3.29 -10.06 -1.90
CA LYS A 13 -3.07 -11.47 -2.26
C LYS A 13 -3.39 -11.79 -3.72
N LEU A 14 -4.12 -10.92 -4.42
CA LEU A 14 -4.53 -11.14 -5.82
C LEU A 14 -3.56 -10.50 -6.82
N GLY A 15 -2.66 -9.62 -6.37
CA GLY A 15 -1.78 -8.83 -7.23
C GLY A 15 -0.33 -9.31 -7.19
N THR A 16 0.33 -9.35 -8.36
CA THR A 16 1.78 -9.52 -8.46
C THR A 16 2.53 -8.19 -8.31
N ILE A 17 1.94 -7.10 -8.83
CA ILE A 17 2.47 -5.74 -8.72
C ILE A 17 1.35 -4.83 -8.23
N ILE A 18 1.59 -4.09 -7.15
CA ILE A 18 0.58 -3.23 -6.52
C ILE A 18 1.19 -1.86 -6.29
N ASN A 19 0.54 -0.82 -6.81
CA ASN A 19 0.92 0.56 -6.58
C ASN A 19 -0.05 1.19 -5.59
N LEU A 20 0.47 1.68 -4.48
CA LEU A 20 -0.30 2.33 -3.42
C LEU A 20 0.06 3.80 -3.36
N VAL A 21 -0.96 4.63 -3.22
CA VAL A 21 -0.84 6.09 -3.16
C VAL A 21 -1.72 6.60 -2.03
N GLY A 22 -1.16 7.51 -1.22
CA GLY A 22 -1.87 8.18 -0.13
C GLY A 22 -1.74 7.46 1.21
N GLU A 23 -1.87 8.26 2.27
CA GLU A 23 -1.56 7.88 3.66
C GLU A 23 -2.22 6.57 4.09
N LYS A 24 -3.54 6.43 3.89
CA LYS A 24 -4.30 5.25 4.37
C LYS A 24 -3.83 3.95 3.72
N ALA A 25 -3.66 3.96 2.39
CA ALA A 25 -3.28 2.77 1.64
C ALA A 25 -1.82 2.37 1.94
N VAL A 26 -0.92 3.35 1.99
CA VAL A 26 0.50 3.11 2.30
C VAL A 26 0.67 2.63 3.73
N GLU A 27 0.02 3.26 4.71
CA GLU A 27 0.07 2.82 6.11
C GLU A 27 -0.53 1.43 6.29
N ALA A 28 -1.56 1.05 5.55
CA ALA A 28 -2.08 -0.32 5.60
C ALA A 28 -1.03 -1.34 5.16
N ALA A 29 -0.30 -1.07 4.07
CA ALA A 29 0.79 -1.95 3.64
C ALA A 29 1.91 -2.07 4.68
N VAL A 30 2.25 -0.98 5.37
CA VAL A 30 3.24 -1.00 6.46
C VAL A 30 2.73 -1.79 7.67
N ARG A 31 1.50 -1.50 8.15
CA ARG A 31 0.91 -2.16 9.32
C ARG A 31 0.78 -3.67 9.12
N HIS A 32 0.45 -4.11 7.92
CA HIS A 32 0.28 -5.53 7.59
C HIS A 32 1.59 -6.22 7.14
N GLY A 33 2.72 -5.51 7.13
CA GLY A 33 4.04 -6.09 6.86
C GLY A 33 4.38 -6.27 5.37
N TYR A 34 3.60 -5.70 4.46
CA TYR A 34 3.85 -5.75 3.02
C TYR A 34 4.88 -4.71 2.57
N ALA A 35 5.00 -3.59 3.29
CA ALA A 35 5.97 -2.53 3.01
C ALA A 35 6.82 -2.21 4.25
N ARG A 36 8.08 -1.82 4.03
CA ARG A 36 8.89 -1.22 5.08
C ARG A 36 8.73 0.30 5.03
N ARG A 37 8.83 0.98 6.18
CA ARG A 37 8.73 2.45 6.22
C ARG A 37 9.79 3.16 5.37
N ASP A 38 10.98 2.58 5.27
CA ASP A 38 12.08 3.11 4.48
C ASP A 38 11.93 2.90 2.97
N SER A 39 10.94 2.11 2.53
CA SER A 39 10.61 1.92 1.11
C SER A 39 9.56 2.89 0.59
N ILE A 40 9.05 3.80 1.44
CA ILE A 40 8.03 4.79 1.06
C ILE A 40 8.71 5.96 0.34
N VAL A 41 8.19 6.30 -0.84
CA VAL A 41 8.62 7.46 -1.61
C VAL A 41 7.56 8.55 -1.49
N TYR A 42 7.99 9.80 -1.32
CA TYR A 42 7.09 10.94 -1.30
C TYR A 42 7.18 11.69 -2.63
N VAL A 43 6.03 11.85 -3.29
CA VAL A 43 5.89 12.64 -4.53
C VAL A 43 4.89 13.76 -4.23
N ASP A 44 5.33 15.01 -4.35
CA ASP A 44 4.55 16.21 -3.98
C ASP A 44 3.94 16.12 -2.56
N GLY A 45 4.69 15.54 -1.62
CA GLY A 45 4.26 15.34 -0.23
C GLY A 45 3.28 14.19 -0.01
N ILE A 46 2.88 13.47 -1.06
CA ILE A 46 1.99 12.32 -0.97
C ILE A 46 2.82 11.03 -0.93
N PRO A 47 2.57 10.11 0.02
CA PRO A 47 3.31 8.86 0.12
C PRO A 47 2.88 7.88 -0.98
N HIS A 48 3.87 7.15 -1.49
CA HIS A 48 3.74 6.14 -2.54
C HIS A 48 4.58 4.92 -2.18
N VAL A 49 4.10 3.72 -2.50
CA VAL A 49 4.90 2.50 -2.46
C VAL A 49 4.45 1.53 -3.54
N GLN A 50 5.40 0.83 -4.17
CA GLN A 50 5.13 -0.27 -5.07
C GLN A 50 5.53 -1.59 -4.40
N LEU A 51 4.62 -2.55 -4.40
CA LEU A 51 4.85 -3.91 -3.90
C LEU A 51 5.08 -4.85 -5.07
N PHE A 52 5.97 -5.82 -4.87
CA PHE A 52 6.17 -6.99 -5.73
C PHE A 52 6.01 -8.22 -4.84
N LEU A 53 4.95 -9.01 -5.06
CA LEU A 53 4.50 -10.12 -4.20
C LEU A 53 4.59 -11.47 -4.89
#